data_AF-A0A6P1AJG7-F1
#
_entry.id   AF-A0A6P1AJG7-F1
#
_cell.length_a   1.000
_cell.length_b   1.000
_cell.length_c   1.000
_cell.angle_alpha   90.00
_cell.angle_beta   90.00
_cell.angle_gamma   90.00
#
_symmetry.space_group_name_H-M   'P 1'
#
loop_
_entity.id
_entity.type
_entity.pdbx_description
1 polymer ?
#
loop_
_entity_poly.entity_id
_entity_poly.type
_entity_poly.pdbx_seq_one_letter_code
_entity_poly.pdbx_strand_id
1 'polypeptide(L)'
;MFKKKRKKHLWFVSTLVLLCLGGGAAAYWWQNQEESIALEVSAADELIPQEAVFVASISTNSRQWQQIRELGTPETQAAFQRRLSRWRSELLTVNGYKYQRDIKPWLGSEITIAFLGSTTSKTDPRLNLSELSREDTFTKQPLVAILPVKNPIQVQRLWDNANLPVTAKVLERTYKRIQIKEIKSPDSLNYSLTILGDFAIVATHPKAIEQVIDTYFGAASLATTPGYAESLTQLTTEKPFAEFYLNIPTALQEAAASSIKSVSTEEIEQQQKQGVAGTVSIEGEELSIDGILWLKPDSQQTYLLDNSAERMPKLLPIETRLMLAGSDLQQFWQGLVADSQLLPLIPFDPYAISDFIKATTDLDWEEDFLPWMGEEFSLAVIPVSANQPSQQHSGYDLGGAIAFLVEVSDRSTAEKTLAELDRIVASKYKFGVKSTKIGGKPVVNWTSPLEGINATRGWLESDVVFLTIGAPVAEEFLPQPKANLRSNELFKKVVLTGNNNSENQFFLDVERTINGGNLGILQLPAHQQMLLDAIRTIGFTTATNDETSTRFEIVLQLKNLAIAPQSDLEIQQPLPKGD
;
A
#
# COMPACT_ATOMS: atom_id res chain seq x y z
N MET A 1 15.77 33.41 -26.54
CA MET A 1 16.12 31.97 -26.55
C MET A 1 16.43 31.53 -25.12
N PHE A 2 15.43 31.10 -24.35
CA PHE A 2 15.59 30.55 -23.01
C PHE A 2 14.80 29.25 -22.92
N LYS A 3 15.50 28.09 -22.92
CA LYS A 3 14.90 26.77 -22.74
C LYS A 3 14.56 26.57 -21.26
N LYS A 4 13.27 26.65 -20.90
CA LYS A 4 12.75 26.29 -19.58
C LYS A 4 12.68 24.76 -19.48
N LYS A 5 13.59 24.13 -18.72
CA LYS A 5 13.53 22.69 -18.41
C LYS A 5 12.29 22.41 -17.57
N ARG A 6 11.31 21.69 -18.13
CA ARG A 6 10.16 21.15 -17.39
C ARG A 6 10.67 20.08 -16.42
N LYS A 7 10.44 20.28 -15.12
CA LYS A 7 10.64 19.25 -14.09
C LYS A 7 9.44 18.30 -14.17
N LYS A 8 9.69 17.02 -14.43
CA LYS A 8 8.68 15.97 -14.42
C LYS A 8 8.44 15.57 -12.96
N HIS A 9 7.22 15.72 -12.50
CA HIS A 9 6.75 15.22 -11.21
C HIS A 9 6.59 13.70 -11.32
N LEU A 10 7.38 12.94 -10.57
CA LEU A 10 7.20 11.50 -10.39
C LEU A 10 6.66 11.30 -8.97
N TRP A 11 5.44 10.79 -8.87
CA TRP A 11 4.85 10.23 -7.65
C TRP A 11 5.31 8.77 -7.52
N PHE A 12 5.66 8.27 -6.34
CA PHE A 12 5.95 6.85 -6.14
C PHE A 12 5.36 6.34 -4.83
N VAL A 13 4.78 5.16 -4.91
CA VAL A 13 4.37 4.30 -3.79
C VAL A 13 5.19 3.00 -3.91
N SER A 14 5.44 2.35 -2.78
CA SER A 14 5.99 0.98 -2.64
C SER A 14 7.52 0.85 -2.72
N THR A 15 8.23 1.15 -1.63
CA THR A 15 9.65 0.75 -1.48
C THR A 15 10.06 0.52 -0.02
N LEU A 16 9.24 -0.16 0.77
CA LEU A 16 9.59 -0.53 2.16
C LEU A 16 9.92 -2.04 2.34
N VAL A 17 9.41 -2.90 1.46
CA VAL A 17 9.55 -4.38 1.57
C VAL A 17 10.92 -4.90 1.08
N LEU A 18 11.80 -4.06 0.51
CA LEU A 18 12.98 -4.49 -0.25
C LEU A 18 14.30 -4.65 0.55
N LEU A 19 14.29 -4.54 1.88
CA LEU A 19 15.47 -4.02 2.60
C LEU A 19 16.55 -5.00 3.12
N CYS A 20 16.46 -6.33 3.01
CA CYS A 20 17.45 -7.19 3.70
C CYS A 20 17.82 -8.53 3.03
N LEU A 21 18.66 -8.61 1.97
CA LEU A 21 19.20 -9.93 1.57
C LEU A 21 20.71 -10.14 1.46
N GLY A 22 21.06 -11.43 1.62
CA GLY A 22 22.28 -12.08 1.17
C GLY A 22 22.26 -13.63 1.31
N GLY A 23 21.86 -14.37 0.27
CA GLY A 23 22.34 -15.71 -0.17
C GLY A 23 22.36 -17.01 0.69
N GLY A 24 21.50 -17.99 0.30
CA GLY A 24 21.75 -19.38 -0.22
C GLY A 24 22.53 -20.46 0.59
N ALA A 25 22.33 -21.80 0.53
CA ALA A 25 21.33 -22.75 -0.03
C ALA A 25 21.41 -24.14 0.72
N ALA A 26 20.38 -24.99 0.54
CA ALA A 26 20.25 -26.46 0.81
C ALA A 26 19.81 -27.03 2.20
N ALA A 27 18.56 -27.53 2.20
CA ALA A 27 17.88 -28.69 2.85
C ALA A 27 18.28 -29.23 4.24
N TYR A 28 17.29 -29.33 5.16
CA TYR A 28 16.62 -30.60 5.56
C TYR A 28 15.39 -30.33 6.47
N TRP A 29 14.34 -31.15 6.29
CA TRP A 29 13.07 -31.36 7.04
C TRP A 29 13.12 -31.23 8.59
N TRP A 30 12.07 -31.13 9.42
CA TRP A 30 10.58 -31.05 9.38
C TRP A 30 10.09 -30.97 10.86
N GLN A 31 8.79 -30.65 11.04
CA GLN A 31 7.87 -30.97 12.16
C GLN A 31 7.36 -29.80 13.04
N ASN A 32 6.20 -29.30 12.61
CA ASN A 32 4.96 -28.99 13.33
C ASN A 32 5.01 -28.66 14.83
N GLN A 33 4.47 -27.50 15.18
CA GLN A 33 3.12 -27.40 15.76
C GLN A 33 2.51 -26.05 15.35
N GLU A 34 1.34 -26.14 14.72
CA GLU A 34 0.40 -25.03 14.49
C GLU A 34 -0.25 -24.72 15.83
N GLU A 35 0.23 -23.65 16.46
CA GLU A 35 -0.55 -22.84 17.39
C GLU A 35 -0.38 -21.42 16.87
N SER A 36 -1.49 -20.76 16.54
CA SER A 36 -1.51 -19.36 16.14
C SER A 36 -1.10 -18.52 17.36
N ILE A 37 0.20 -18.20 17.44
CA ILE A 37 0.76 -17.36 18.49
C ILE A 37 0.54 -15.90 18.05
N ALA A 38 -0.20 -15.15 18.87
CA ALA A 38 -0.32 -13.70 18.72
C ALA A 38 1.08 -13.06 18.70
N LEU A 39 1.28 -12.03 17.89
CA LEU A 39 2.55 -11.33 17.87
C LEU A 39 2.80 -10.66 19.23
N GLU A 40 3.97 -10.94 19.81
CA GLU A 40 4.40 -10.37 21.09
C GLU A 40 5.47 -9.30 20.86
N VAL A 41 5.54 -8.34 21.78
CA VAL A 41 6.58 -7.29 21.78
C VAL A 41 7.96 -7.96 21.82
N SER A 42 8.81 -7.61 20.85
CA SER A 42 10.14 -8.19 20.76
C SER A 42 11.09 -7.53 21.79
N ALA A 43 12.11 -8.26 22.25
CA ALA A 43 13.16 -7.67 23.08
C ALA A 43 13.95 -6.56 22.35
N ALA A 44 13.89 -6.49 21.02
CA ALA A 44 14.47 -5.38 20.25
C ALA A 44 13.63 -4.11 20.39
N ASP A 45 12.32 -4.21 20.58
CA ASP A 45 11.40 -3.07 20.72
C ASP A 45 11.67 -2.27 22.01
N GLU A 46 12.23 -2.92 23.04
CA GLU A 46 12.69 -2.25 24.26
C GLU A 46 13.91 -1.35 24.03
N LEU A 47 14.67 -1.60 22.97
CA LEU A 47 15.88 -0.84 22.63
C LEU A 47 15.60 0.32 21.67
N ILE A 48 14.44 0.35 21.03
CA ILE A 48 14.10 1.37 20.05
C ILE A 48 13.51 2.59 20.76
N PRO A 49 14.03 3.82 20.54
CA PRO A 49 13.43 5.04 21.09
C PRO A 49 11.95 5.18 20.73
N GLN A 50 11.13 5.61 21.68
CA GLN A 50 9.68 5.79 21.49
C GLN A 50 9.35 6.75 20.34
N GLU A 51 10.21 7.75 20.12
CA GLU A 51 10.10 8.73 19.05
C GLU A 51 10.51 8.21 17.66
N ALA A 52 10.86 6.93 17.52
CA ALA A 52 11.15 6.35 16.22
C ALA A 52 9.98 6.60 15.25
N VAL A 53 10.31 7.18 14.09
CA VAL A 53 9.33 7.52 13.04
C VAL A 53 8.79 6.24 12.43
N PHE A 54 9.70 5.33 12.09
CA PHE A 54 9.38 4.07 11.43
C PHE A 54 10.30 2.96 11.91
N VAL A 55 9.75 1.77 12.08
CA VAL A 55 10.45 0.56 12.49
C VAL A 55 10.05 -0.57 11.56
N ALA A 56 11.01 -1.36 11.12
CA ALA A 56 10.76 -2.60 10.38
C ALA A 56 11.62 -3.73 10.92
N SER A 57 10.97 -4.83 11.27
CA SER A 57 11.59 -6.10 11.61
C SER A 57 11.48 -7.03 10.42
N ILE A 58 12.59 -7.68 10.02
CA ILE A 58 12.63 -8.48 8.80
C ILE A 58 13.27 -9.83 9.11
N SER A 59 12.59 -10.90 8.70
CA SER A 59 13.05 -12.27 8.86
C SER A 59 14.37 -12.53 8.14
N THR A 60 15.26 -13.28 8.78
CA THR A 60 16.51 -13.78 8.19
C THR A 60 16.34 -15.16 7.54
N ASN A 61 15.10 -15.67 7.49
CA ASN A 61 14.78 -16.99 6.97
C ASN A 61 15.04 -17.08 5.45
N SER A 62 16.00 -17.91 5.06
CA SER A 62 16.38 -18.07 3.66
C SER A 62 15.26 -18.61 2.75
N ARG A 63 14.26 -19.31 3.29
CA ARG A 63 13.13 -19.85 2.53
C ARG A 63 12.16 -18.74 2.12
N GLN A 64 11.76 -17.86 3.05
CA GLN A 64 10.91 -16.71 2.74
C GLN A 64 11.59 -15.78 1.71
N TRP A 65 12.89 -15.56 1.86
CA TRP A 65 13.69 -14.84 0.87
C TRP A 65 13.85 -15.55 -0.48
N GLN A 66 13.68 -16.87 -0.53
CA GLN A 66 13.64 -17.58 -1.79
C GLN A 66 12.29 -17.41 -2.47
N GLN A 67 11.18 -17.54 -1.72
CA GLN A 67 9.83 -17.34 -2.24
C GLN A 67 9.69 -15.98 -2.93
N ILE A 68 10.06 -14.87 -2.27
CA ILE A 68 9.95 -13.54 -2.88
C ILE A 68 10.79 -13.35 -4.15
N ARG A 69 11.90 -14.10 -4.29
CA ARG A 69 12.76 -14.04 -5.49
C ARG A 69 12.16 -14.76 -6.70
N GLU A 70 11.22 -15.66 -6.46
CA GLU A 70 10.52 -16.43 -7.49
C GLU A 70 9.25 -15.72 -7.97
N LEU A 71 8.81 -14.65 -7.28
CA LEU A 71 7.62 -13.88 -7.61
C LEU A 71 7.90 -12.79 -8.64
N GLY A 72 6.87 -12.44 -9.40
CA GLY A 72 6.86 -11.43 -10.45
C GLY A 72 7.26 -11.95 -11.84
N THR A 73 7.68 -11.01 -12.67
CA THR A 73 8.19 -11.22 -14.04
C THR A 73 9.72 -11.33 -14.05
N PRO A 74 10.34 -11.85 -15.11
CA PRO A 74 11.81 -11.87 -15.23
C PRO A 74 12.44 -10.48 -15.07
N GLU A 75 11.78 -9.43 -15.54
CA GLU A 75 12.24 -8.05 -15.43
C GLU A 75 12.24 -7.56 -13.98
N THR A 76 11.15 -7.80 -13.25
CA THR A 76 11.03 -7.41 -11.83
C THR A 76 11.93 -8.24 -10.93
N GLN A 77 12.04 -9.55 -11.19
CA GLN A 77 13.00 -10.42 -10.51
C GLN A 77 14.44 -9.96 -10.72
N ALA A 78 14.82 -9.63 -11.96
CA ALA A 78 16.14 -9.10 -12.26
C ALA A 78 16.39 -7.73 -11.61
N ALA A 79 15.38 -6.85 -11.57
CA ALA A 79 15.46 -5.57 -10.88
C ALA A 79 15.67 -5.75 -9.37
N PHE A 80 14.93 -6.67 -8.75
CA PHE A 80 15.07 -7.04 -7.36
C PHE A 80 16.47 -7.60 -7.06
N GLN A 81 16.96 -8.54 -7.87
CA GLN A 81 18.31 -9.12 -7.71
C GLN A 81 19.43 -8.08 -7.86
N ARG A 82 19.29 -7.14 -8.80
CA ARG A 82 20.24 -6.03 -8.95
C ARG A 82 20.25 -5.14 -7.72
N ARG A 83 19.07 -4.77 -7.21
CA ARG A 83 18.92 -3.94 -6.00
C ARG A 83 19.59 -4.63 -4.81
N LEU A 84 19.23 -5.88 -4.57
CA LEU A 84 19.83 -6.71 -3.55
C LEU A 84 21.37 -6.75 -3.66
N SER A 85 21.89 -7.05 -4.85
CA SER A 85 23.33 -7.21 -5.03
C SER A 85 24.08 -5.92 -4.73
N ARG A 86 23.50 -4.76 -5.09
CA ARG A 86 24.05 -3.44 -4.78
C ARG A 86 24.08 -3.19 -3.27
N TRP A 87 22.99 -3.46 -2.56
CA TRP A 87 22.88 -3.28 -1.12
C TRP A 87 23.91 -4.10 -0.35
N ARG A 88 24.03 -5.39 -0.70
CA ARG A 88 25.07 -6.27 -0.14
C ARG A 88 26.48 -5.73 -0.42
N SER A 89 26.68 -5.13 -1.58
CA SER A 89 27.97 -4.51 -1.92
C SER A 89 28.25 -3.30 -1.04
N GLU A 90 27.33 -2.34 -0.98
CA GLU A 90 27.48 -1.05 -0.29
C GLU A 90 27.57 -1.20 1.24
N LEU A 91 26.75 -2.06 1.84
CA LEU A 91 26.70 -2.23 3.29
C LEU A 91 27.79 -3.17 3.83
N LEU A 92 28.07 -4.27 3.13
CA LEU A 92 28.96 -5.31 3.64
C LEU A 92 30.28 -5.37 2.87
N THR A 93 30.24 -5.51 1.55
CA THR A 93 31.41 -5.90 0.76
C THR A 93 32.45 -4.78 0.68
N VAL A 94 32.02 -3.53 0.49
CA VAL A 94 32.87 -2.33 0.53
C VAL A 94 33.56 -2.18 1.90
N ASN A 95 32.89 -2.64 2.97
CA ASN A 95 33.42 -2.62 4.33
C ASN A 95 34.20 -3.90 4.69
N GLY A 96 34.54 -4.76 3.72
CA GLY A 96 35.34 -5.97 3.95
C GLY A 96 34.58 -7.20 4.47
N TYR A 97 33.26 -7.09 4.65
CA TYR A 97 32.42 -8.14 5.20
C TYR A 97 31.72 -8.99 4.12
N LYS A 98 31.60 -10.28 4.39
CA LYS A 98 30.84 -11.25 3.59
C LYS A 98 29.73 -11.85 4.44
N TYR A 99 28.47 -11.65 4.05
CA TYR A 99 27.31 -12.08 4.84
C TYR A 99 27.39 -13.53 5.34
N GLN A 100 27.63 -14.51 4.44
CA GLN A 100 27.64 -15.93 4.79
C GLN A 100 28.73 -16.32 5.80
N ARG A 101 29.88 -15.63 5.77
CA ARG A 101 31.04 -15.93 6.61
C ARG A 101 31.04 -15.12 7.89
N ASP A 102 30.68 -13.84 7.79
CA ASP A 102 30.95 -12.84 8.82
C ASP A 102 29.69 -12.41 9.58
N ILE A 103 28.48 -12.62 9.05
CA ILE A 103 27.21 -12.13 9.66
C ILE A 103 26.25 -13.29 10.00
N LYS A 104 25.90 -14.11 9.00
CA LYS A 104 24.95 -15.23 9.13
C LYS A 104 25.25 -16.18 10.31
N PRO A 105 26.51 -16.54 10.62
CA PRO A 105 26.79 -17.55 11.65
C PRO A 105 26.39 -17.21 13.08
N TRP A 106 26.16 -15.92 13.38
CA TRP A 106 25.81 -15.46 14.72
C TRP A 106 24.48 -14.69 14.78
N LEU A 107 23.93 -14.32 13.63
CA LEU A 107 22.70 -13.55 13.54
C LEU A 107 21.48 -14.37 13.96
N GLY A 108 20.53 -13.73 14.64
CA GLY A 108 19.23 -14.29 14.98
C GLY A 108 18.29 -14.46 13.79
N SER A 109 17.04 -14.82 14.09
CA SER A 109 15.99 -15.09 13.11
C SER A 109 15.39 -13.83 12.47
N GLU A 110 15.69 -12.66 13.02
CA GLU A 110 15.14 -11.37 12.59
C GLU A 110 16.18 -10.26 12.73
N ILE A 111 16.11 -9.23 11.89
CA ILE A 111 16.83 -7.96 12.07
C ILE A 111 15.80 -6.84 12.16
N THR A 112 15.99 -5.92 13.11
CA THR A 112 15.14 -4.73 13.23
C THR A 112 15.88 -3.50 12.77
N ILE A 113 15.21 -2.64 12.00
CA ILE A 113 15.71 -1.37 11.49
C ILE A 113 14.77 -0.26 11.96
N ALA A 114 15.29 0.74 12.65
CA ALA A 114 14.54 1.89 13.13
C ALA A 114 15.07 3.20 12.53
N PHE A 115 14.16 4.03 12.04
CA PHE A 115 14.43 5.39 11.59
C PHE A 115 13.99 6.37 12.68
N LEU A 116 14.93 7.16 13.19
CA LEU A 116 14.71 8.01 14.38
C LEU A 116 14.32 9.47 14.07
N GLY A 117 14.11 9.82 12.80
CA GLY A 117 13.79 11.21 12.43
C GLY A 117 14.98 12.16 12.50
N SER A 118 14.94 13.25 11.74
CA SER A 118 16.09 14.15 11.59
C SER A 118 16.14 15.21 12.69
N THR A 119 16.79 14.92 13.82
CA THR A 119 17.00 15.92 14.90
C THR A 119 17.87 17.12 14.49
N THR A 120 18.44 17.13 13.28
CA THR A 120 19.29 18.22 12.77
C THR A 120 19.26 18.33 11.23
N SER A 121 18.55 19.33 10.68
CA SER A 121 19.08 20.32 9.69
C SER A 121 18.01 20.92 8.79
N LYS A 122 17.87 22.25 8.83
CA LYS A 122 17.05 23.12 7.95
C LYS A 122 17.52 23.17 6.48
N THR A 123 18.12 22.11 5.93
CA THR A 123 18.79 22.17 4.62
C THR A 123 18.74 20.84 3.86
N ASP A 124 17.54 20.32 3.59
CA ASP A 124 17.16 19.78 2.27
C ASP A 124 15.63 19.54 2.26
N PRO A 125 14.82 20.39 1.60
CA PRO A 125 13.37 20.29 1.66
C PRO A 125 12.88 19.29 0.63
N ARG A 126 12.72 18.03 1.05
CA ARG A 126 11.85 17.03 0.39
C ARG A 126 11.72 15.76 1.25
N LEU A 127 10.74 15.72 2.16
CA LEU A 127 10.10 14.44 2.46
C LEU A 127 9.03 14.28 1.39
N ASN A 128 9.39 13.49 0.41
CA ASN A 128 8.42 12.71 -0.32
C ASN A 128 8.57 11.31 0.28
N LEU A 129 7.47 10.63 0.65
CA LEU A 129 7.53 9.19 0.96
C LEU A 129 8.12 8.40 -0.23
N SER A 130 8.05 8.99 -1.44
CA SER A 130 8.77 8.62 -2.66
C SER A 130 10.31 8.74 -2.60
N GLU A 131 10.90 9.42 -1.61
CA GLU A 131 12.35 9.64 -1.46
C GLU A 131 13.02 8.65 -0.48
N LEU A 132 12.25 7.91 0.32
CA LEU A 132 12.75 6.69 0.97
C LEU A 132 13.20 5.64 -0.07
N SER A 133 12.68 5.75 -1.30
CA SER A 133 13.06 4.95 -2.47
C SER A 133 14.29 5.49 -3.23
N ARG A 134 14.77 6.71 -2.94
CA ARG A 134 15.93 7.31 -3.65
C ARG A 134 17.23 6.68 -3.17
N GLU A 135 18.18 6.54 -4.11
CA GLU A 135 19.45 5.83 -3.89
C GLU A 135 20.39 6.50 -2.86
N ASP A 136 20.20 7.80 -2.56
CA ASP A 136 21.15 8.62 -1.80
C ASP A 136 20.70 8.96 -0.35
N THR A 137 19.54 8.47 0.13
CA THR A 137 18.92 8.88 1.41
C THR A 137 19.34 8.04 2.62
N PHE A 138 19.71 6.78 2.42
CA PHE A 138 20.08 5.86 3.51
C PHE A 138 21.31 6.32 4.31
N THR A 139 22.17 7.14 3.71
CA THR A 139 23.42 7.60 4.30
C THR A 139 23.31 8.92 5.06
N LYS A 140 22.16 9.61 4.98
CA LYS A 140 21.96 10.96 5.58
C LYS A 140 21.01 10.97 6.77
N GLN A 141 20.26 9.90 6.95
CA GLN A 141 19.23 9.81 7.98
C GLN A 141 19.74 9.02 9.20
N PRO A 142 19.40 9.42 10.44
CA PRO A 142 19.73 8.65 11.63
C PRO A 142 18.92 7.35 11.66
N LEU A 143 19.62 6.27 11.31
CA LEU A 143 19.11 4.92 11.22
C LEU A 143 19.84 4.08 12.27
N VAL A 144 19.10 3.15 12.87
CA VAL A 144 19.63 2.12 13.76
C VAL A 144 19.24 0.76 13.19
N ALA A 145 20.19 -0.16 13.12
CA ALA A 145 19.94 -1.58 12.95
C ALA A 145 20.26 -2.31 14.25
N ILE A 146 19.32 -3.14 14.70
CA ILE A 146 19.40 -3.98 15.89
C ILE A 146 19.47 -5.42 15.39
N LEU A 147 20.60 -6.08 15.66
CA LEU A 147 20.88 -7.43 15.18
C LEU A 147 20.94 -8.38 16.39
N PRO A 148 19.95 -9.25 16.57
CA PRO A 148 19.98 -10.26 17.63
C PRO A 148 21.17 -11.20 17.47
N VAL A 149 21.85 -11.49 18.58
CA VAL A 149 23.09 -12.28 18.63
C VAL A 149 22.78 -13.67 19.17
N LYS A 150 22.66 -14.64 18.25
CA LYS A 150 22.52 -16.06 18.57
C LYS A 150 23.84 -16.70 19.03
N ASN A 151 24.99 -16.17 18.61
CA ASN A 151 26.30 -16.67 18.97
C ASN A 151 27.25 -15.55 19.44
N PRO A 152 27.29 -15.23 20.74
CA PRO A 152 28.06 -14.10 21.27
C PRO A 152 29.57 -14.26 21.07
N ILE A 153 30.09 -15.50 21.08
CA ILE A 153 31.52 -15.76 20.87
C ILE A 153 31.95 -15.31 19.48
N GLN A 154 31.14 -15.56 18.46
CA GLN A 154 31.47 -15.19 17.09
C GLN A 154 31.34 -13.68 16.86
N VAL A 155 30.35 -13.02 17.45
CA VAL A 155 30.25 -11.55 17.43
C VAL A 155 31.43 -10.91 18.12
N GLN A 156 31.84 -11.42 19.28
CA GLN A 156 33.01 -10.89 20.00
C GLN A 156 34.29 -11.02 19.17
N ARG A 157 34.49 -12.15 18.47
CA ARG A 157 35.65 -12.29 17.56
C ARG A 157 35.63 -11.28 16.41
N LEU A 158 34.45 -10.98 15.87
CA LEU A 158 34.28 -9.97 14.82
C LEU A 158 34.54 -8.56 15.37
N TRP A 159 34.11 -8.28 16.60
CA TRP A 159 34.37 -7.04 17.30
C TRP A 159 35.87 -6.83 17.53
N ASP A 160 36.57 -7.86 18.01
CA ASP A 160 38.00 -7.80 18.32
C ASP A 160 38.86 -7.76 17.04
N ASN A 161 38.43 -8.44 15.96
CA ASN A 161 39.16 -8.59 14.71
C ASN A 161 38.37 -8.03 13.52
N ALA A 162 37.90 -6.79 13.63
CA ALA A 162 37.12 -6.16 12.57
C ALA A 162 37.95 -6.06 11.26
N ASN A 163 37.46 -6.71 10.20
CA ASN A 163 38.05 -6.63 8.85
C ASN A 163 37.67 -5.29 8.21
N LEU A 164 38.35 -4.21 8.62
CA LEU A 164 38.05 -2.87 8.13
C LEU A 164 38.86 -2.53 6.87
N PRO A 165 38.31 -1.71 5.96
CA PRO A 165 39.07 -1.16 4.85
C PRO A 165 40.32 -0.42 5.35
N VAL A 166 41.43 -0.50 4.61
CA VAL A 166 42.72 0.14 4.99
C VAL A 166 42.56 1.66 5.21
N THR A 167 41.60 2.30 4.56
CA THR A 167 41.32 3.73 4.66
C THR A 167 40.40 4.13 5.82
N ALA A 168 39.80 3.16 6.53
CA ALA A 168 38.87 3.42 7.62
C ALA A 168 39.60 3.77 8.92
N LYS A 169 39.14 4.81 9.61
CA LYS A 169 39.58 5.19 10.96
C LYS A 169 38.59 4.67 11.99
N VAL A 170 39.09 3.94 12.98
CA VAL A 170 38.32 3.51 14.15
C VAL A 170 38.54 4.49 15.28
N LEU A 171 37.47 5.04 15.84
CA LEU A 171 37.50 5.82 17.06
C LEU A 171 36.72 5.07 18.13
N GLU A 172 37.38 4.76 19.23
CA GLU A 172 36.71 4.16 20.38
C GLU A 172 36.31 5.26 21.36
N ARG A 173 35.07 5.22 21.80
CA ARG A 173 34.56 6.09 22.86
C ARG A 173 33.66 5.32 23.80
N THR A 174 33.30 5.94 24.91
CA THR A 174 32.40 5.36 25.89
C THR A 174 31.23 6.31 26.13
N TYR A 175 30.03 5.75 26.22
CA TYR A 175 28.82 6.47 26.61
C TYR A 175 28.06 5.63 27.64
N LYS A 176 27.73 6.20 28.81
CA LYS A 176 27.12 5.48 29.94
C LYS A 176 27.80 4.12 30.26
N ARG A 177 29.13 4.09 30.20
CA ARG A 177 29.99 2.90 30.43
C ARG A 177 29.87 1.79 29.36
N ILE A 178 29.13 2.04 28.27
CA ILE A 178 29.07 1.19 27.09
C ILE A 178 30.12 1.65 26.07
N GLN A 179 30.91 0.70 25.54
CA GLN A 179 31.91 0.98 24.51
C GLN A 179 31.23 1.14 23.14
N ILE A 180 31.63 2.18 22.42
CA ILE A 180 31.15 2.48 21.07
C ILE A 180 32.37 2.57 20.15
N LYS A 181 32.33 1.84 19.04
CA LYS A 181 33.30 1.96 17.93
C LYS A 181 32.68 2.81 16.83
N GLU A 182 33.26 3.97 16.54
CA GLU A 182 32.92 4.78 15.38
C GLU A 182 33.87 4.46 14.23
N ILE A 183 33.30 4.02 13.11
CA ILE A 183 34.02 3.77 11.87
C ILE A 183 33.82 4.97 10.96
N LYS A 184 34.93 5.65 10.63
CA LYS A 184 34.95 6.80 9.72
C LYS A 184 35.75 6.45 8.47
N SER A 185 35.09 6.50 7.32
CA SER A 185 35.70 6.14 6.04
C SER A 185 35.44 7.24 5.00
N PRO A 186 36.46 7.69 4.24
CA PRO A 186 36.24 8.63 3.13
C PRO A 186 35.45 8.01 1.98
N ASP A 187 35.59 6.69 1.79
CA ASP A 187 35.09 5.95 0.62
C ASP A 187 33.86 5.07 0.96
N SER A 188 33.41 5.06 2.22
CA SER A 188 32.26 4.28 2.66
C SER A 188 31.44 5.00 3.74
N LEU A 189 30.27 4.44 4.07
CA LEU A 189 29.36 5.02 5.05
C LEU A 189 30.03 5.10 6.45
N ASN A 190 29.87 6.23 7.14
CA ASN A 190 30.25 6.34 8.54
C ASN A 190 29.19 5.68 9.41
N TYR A 191 29.60 4.87 10.39
CA TYR A 191 28.67 4.21 11.31
C TYR A 191 29.28 4.02 12.69
N SER A 192 28.41 3.86 13.68
CA SER A 192 28.74 3.53 15.07
C SER A 192 28.29 2.12 15.38
N LEU A 193 29.08 1.39 16.14
CA LEU A 193 28.82 0.02 16.56
C LEU A 193 28.86 -0.11 18.08
N THR A 194 27.98 -0.91 18.66
CA THR A 194 28.11 -1.39 20.04
C THR A 194 27.50 -2.79 20.20
N ILE A 195 27.88 -3.49 21.26
CA ILE A 195 27.23 -4.73 21.71
C ILE A 195 26.50 -4.40 23.00
N LEU A 196 25.20 -4.68 23.04
CA LEU A 196 24.31 -4.32 24.13
C LEU A 196 23.42 -5.51 24.47
N GLY A 197 23.68 -6.15 25.62
CA GLY A 197 23.04 -7.43 25.97
C GLY A 197 23.27 -8.47 24.87
N ASP A 198 22.18 -9.05 24.38
CA ASP A 198 22.17 -10.06 23.30
C ASP A 198 22.03 -9.42 21.90
N PHE A 199 22.36 -8.15 21.73
CA PHE A 199 22.21 -7.42 20.47
C PHE A 199 23.52 -6.76 20.02
N ALA A 200 23.76 -6.81 18.72
CA ALA A 200 24.72 -5.94 18.05
C ALA A 200 23.96 -4.76 17.44
N ILE A 201 24.38 -3.54 17.77
CA ILE A 201 23.72 -2.31 17.33
C ILE A 201 24.62 -1.61 16.32
N VAL A 202 24.05 -1.22 15.18
CA VAL A 202 24.72 -0.42 14.15
C VAL A 202 23.91 0.85 13.95
N ALA A 203 24.53 2.01 14.01
CA ALA A 203 23.85 3.27 13.75
C ALA A 203 24.61 4.12 12.73
N THR A 204 23.89 4.80 11.85
CA THR A 204 24.49 5.73 10.85
C THR A 204 24.88 7.07 11.47
N HIS A 205 24.45 7.35 12.71
CA HIS A 205 24.74 8.60 13.40
C HIS A 205 25.12 8.39 14.88
N PRO A 206 26.14 9.08 15.43
CA PRO A 206 26.58 8.93 16.82
C PRO A 206 25.49 9.16 17.88
N LYS A 207 24.57 10.10 17.63
CA LYS A 207 23.43 10.34 18.53
C LYS A 207 22.39 9.22 18.51
N ALA A 208 22.21 8.55 17.37
CA ALA A 208 21.21 7.49 17.24
C ALA A 208 21.58 6.27 18.10
N ILE A 209 22.88 5.92 18.17
CA ILE A 209 23.35 4.85 19.07
C ILE A 209 23.25 5.25 20.55
N GLU A 210 23.38 6.54 20.87
CA GLU A 210 23.20 7.03 22.25
C GLU A 210 21.74 6.89 22.69
N GLN A 211 20.78 7.22 21.83
CA GLN A 211 19.34 7.05 22.12
C GLN A 211 19.00 5.57 22.40
N VAL A 212 19.58 4.64 21.64
CA VAL A 212 19.41 3.18 21.86
C VAL A 212 20.05 2.72 23.18
N ILE A 213 21.18 3.31 23.56
CA ILE A 213 21.78 3.03 24.88
C ILE A 213 20.91 3.62 25.99
N ASP A 214 20.29 4.78 25.76
CA ASP A 214 19.41 5.43 26.73
C ASP A 214 18.14 4.60 27.01
N THR A 215 17.50 4.03 25.98
CA THR A 215 16.36 3.12 26.12
C THR A 215 16.73 1.84 26.87
N TYR A 216 17.89 1.26 26.59
CA TYR A 216 18.42 0.11 27.36
C TYR A 216 18.57 0.42 28.85
N PHE A 217 18.81 1.67 29.22
CA PHE A 217 18.87 2.13 30.62
C PHE A 217 17.52 2.67 31.15
N GLY A 218 16.41 2.38 30.47
CA GLY A 218 15.05 2.68 30.94
C GLY A 218 14.45 3.98 30.44
N ALA A 219 15.01 4.62 29.41
CA ALA A 219 14.29 5.68 28.69
C ALA A 219 13.08 5.10 27.94
N ALA A 220 12.13 5.95 27.56
CA ALA A 220 10.92 5.53 26.85
C ALA A 220 11.28 4.86 25.51
N SER A 221 10.71 3.68 25.30
CA SER A 221 10.97 2.83 24.13
C SER A 221 9.71 2.57 23.31
N LEU A 222 9.88 1.99 22.12
CA LEU A 222 8.79 1.53 21.26
C LEU A 222 7.84 0.61 22.03
N ALA A 223 8.39 -0.34 22.79
CA ALA A 223 7.62 -1.27 23.64
C ALA A 223 6.67 -0.55 24.62
N THR A 224 7.01 0.67 25.05
CA THR A 224 6.19 1.49 25.96
C THR A 224 5.29 2.50 25.26
N THR A 225 5.19 2.44 23.93
CA THR A 225 4.30 3.32 23.15
C THR A 225 2.84 2.98 23.46
N PRO A 226 2.00 3.97 23.78
CA PRO A 226 0.59 3.73 24.05
C PRO A 226 -0.12 3.01 22.88
N GLY A 227 -0.78 1.91 23.20
CA GLY A 227 -1.50 1.07 22.25
C GLY A 227 -0.62 0.13 21.40
N TYR A 228 0.71 0.25 21.41
CA TYR A 228 1.58 -0.56 20.53
C TYR A 228 1.52 -2.05 20.86
N ALA A 229 1.79 -2.43 22.12
CA ALA A 229 1.78 -3.83 22.53
C ALA A 229 0.41 -4.48 22.33
N GLU A 230 -0.66 -3.78 22.71
CA GLU A 230 -2.04 -4.24 22.52
C GLU A 230 -2.35 -4.44 21.03
N SER A 231 -2.04 -3.46 20.19
CA SER A 231 -2.29 -3.54 18.75
C SER A 231 -1.52 -4.68 18.09
N LEU A 232 -0.27 -4.91 18.49
CA LEU A 232 0.56 -5.98 17.95
C LEU A 232 -0.04 -7.36 18.27
N THR A 233 -0.52 -7.59 19.50
CA THR A 233 -1.13 -8.87 19.89
C THR A 233 -2.42 -9.21 19.14
N GLN A 234 -3.06 -8.21 18.52
CA GLN A 234 -4.25 -8.43 17.70
C GLN A 234 -3.91 -8.94 16.30
N LEU A 235 -2.67 -8.78 15.84
CA LEU A 235 -2.18 -9.37 14.61
C LEU A 235 -1.86 -10.86 14.84
N THR A 236 -2.52 -11.74 14.09
CA THR A 236 -2.48 -13.20 14.29
C THR A 236 -1.55 -13.91 13.30
N THR A 237 -0.67 -13.17 12.64
CA THR A 237 0.15 -13.66 11.54
C THR A 237 1.29 -14.53 12.06
N GLU A 238 1.28 -15.83 11.72
CA GLU A 238 2.36 -16.74 12.10
C GLU A 238 3.63 -16.51 11.27
N LYS A 239 4.74 -16.18 11.94
CA LYS A 239 6.09 -16.03 11.34
C LYS A 239 6.08 -15.14 10.09
N PRO A 240 5.69 -13.86 10.23
CA PRO A 240 5.66 -12.94 9.11
C PRO A 240 7.05 -12.83 8.46
N PHE A 241 7.06 -12.50 7.18
CA PHE A 241 8.30 -12.17 6.49
C PHE A 241 8.91 -10.86 7.03
N ALA A 242 8.04 -9.88 7.33
CA ALA A 242 8.44 -8.65 7.99
C ALA A 242 7.32 -8.12 8.89
N GLU A 243 7.69 -7.33 9.88
CA GLU A 243 6.81 -6.55 10.74
C GLU A 243 7.18 -5.08 10.59
N PHE A 244 6.22 -4.19 10.78
CA PHE A 244 6.49 -2.77 10.73
C PHE A 244 5.64 -1.98 11.72
N TYR A 245 6.15 -0.82 12.08
CA TYR A 245 5.46 0.20 12.85
C TYR A 245 5.77 1.59 12.28
N LEU A 246 4.76 2.44 12.22
CA LEU A 246 4.88 3.85 11.87
C LEU A 246 4.23 4.69 12.97
N ASN A 247 5.02 5.58 13.54
CA ASN A 247 4.56 6.59 14.48
C ASN A 247 3.93 7.76 13.69
N ILE A 248 2.61 7.83 13.64
CA ILE A 248 1.89 8.78 12.79
C ILE A 248 2.19 10.23 13.17
N PRO A 249 2.09 10.65 14.45
CA PRO A 249 2.44 12.01 14.86
C PRO A 249 3.87 12.40 14.47
N THR A 250 4.86 11.54 14.74
CA THR A 250 6.26 11.84 14.41
C THR A 250 6.48 11.88 12.89
N ALA A 251 5.87 10.96 12.13
CA ALA A 251 5.97 10.94 10.68
C ALA A 251 5.38 12.20 10.04
N LEU A 252 4.24 12.71 10.55
CA LEU A 252 3.64 13.95 10.10
C LEU A 252 4.53 15.17 10.41
N GLN A 253 5.15 15.21 11.59
CA GLN A 253 6.10 16.28 11.94
C GLN A 253 7.32 16.29 11.02
N GLU A 254 7.91 15.13 10.74
CA GLU A 254 9.01 15.02 9.78
C GLU A 254 8.54 15.47 8.39
N ALA A 255 7.39 14.97 7.91
CA ALA A 255 6.84 15.31 6.60
C ALA A 255 6.61 16.83 6.45
N ALA A 256 6.02 17.48 7.45
CA ALA A 256 5.78 18.92 7.48
C ALA A 256 7.08 19.74 7.49
N ALA A 257 8.13 19.27 8.16
CA ALA A 257 9.44 19.92 8.17
C ALA A 257 10.09 19.95 6.78
N SER A 258 9.67 19.06 5.87
CA SER A 258 10.30 18.88 4.56
C SER A 258 9.33 19.01 3.38
N SER A 259 8.08 19.40 3.61
CA SER A 259 7.05 19.57 2.58
C SER A 259 7.11 20.94 1.90
N ILE A 260 6.55 21.02 0.68
CA ILE A 260 6.33 22.29 -0.04
C ILE A 260 5.00 22.93 0.40
N LYS A 261 4.04 22.13 0.87
CA LYS A 261 2.73 22.56 1.41
C LYS A 261 2.85 22.55 2.93
N SER A 262 2.84 23.72 3.56
CA SER A 262 2.95 23.85 5.02
C SER A 262 1.73 23.23 5.67
N VAL A 263 1.91 22.09 6.34
CA VAL A 263 0.94 21.60 7.33
C VAL A 263 1.28 22.33 8.63
N SER A 264 0.30 23.00 9.21
CA SER A 264 0.46 23.73 10.47
C SER A 264 0.64 22.76 11.64
N THR A 265 1.33 23.21 12.69
CA THR A 265 1.47 22.43 13.93
C THR A 265 0.11 22.09 14.53
N GLU A 266 -0.86 23.00 14.42
CA GLU A 266 -2.23 22.82 14.92
C GLU A 266 -2.95 21.66 14.19
N GLU A 267 -2.85 21.56 12.87
CA GLU A 267 -3.41 20.44 12.10
C GLU A 267 -2.78 19.09 12.48
N ILE A 268 -1.48 19.06 12.82
CA ILE A 268 -0.79 17.84 13.31
C ILE A 268 -1.24 17.49 14.73
N GLU A 269 -1.41 18.47 15.60
CA GLU A 269 -1.87 18.27 16.98
C GLU A 269 -3.32 17.76 17.03
N GLN A 270 -4.18 18.26 16.14
CA GLN A 270 -5.56 17.80 16.00
C GLN A 270 -5.69 16.37 15.47
N GLN A 271 -4.64 15.78 14.90
CA GLN A 271 -4.68 14.41 14.41
C GLN A 271 -4.88 13.42 15.57
N GLN A 272 -5.86 12.53 15.42
CA GLN A 272 -6.28 11.60 16.46
C GLN A 272 -5.60 10.23 16.37
N LYS A 273 -4.89 9.95 15.26
CA LYS A 273 -4.21 8.67 15.02
C LYS A 273 -2.87 8.61 15.74
N GLN A 274 -2.61 7.53 16.49
CA GLN A 274 -1.38 7.33 17.26
C GLN A 274 -0.33 6.58 16.45
N GLY A 275 -0.70 5.45 15.85
CA GLY A 275 0.25 4.60 15.17
C GLY A 275 -0.43 3.60 14.25
N VAL A 276 0.36 3.06 13.33
CA VAL A 276 0.00 1.90 12.53
C VAL A 276 1.09 0.85 12.67
N ALA A 277 0.67 -0.40 12.88
CA ALA A 277 1.54 -1.56 12.90
C ALA A 277 1.00 -2.59 11.93
N GLY A 278 1.88 -3.45 11.42
CA GLY A 278 1.45 -4.49 10.53
C GLY A 278 2.52 -5.52 10.24
N THR A 279 2.10 -6.56 9.54
CA THR A 279 2.92 -7.69 9.12
C THR A 279 2.89 -7.79 7.61
N VAL A 280 3.94 -8.37 7.04
CA VAL A 280 4.03 -8.73 5.64
C VAL A 280 4.21 -10.23 5.58
N SER A 281 3.35 -10.90 4.83
CA SER A 281 3.38 -12.35 4.64
C SER A 281 3.49 -12.72 3.17
N ILE A 282 4.05 -13.89 2.92
CA ILE A 282 4.30 -14.42 1.58
C ILE A 282 3.88 -15.88 1.55
N GLU A 283 2.78 -16.17 0.86
CA GLU A 283 2.26 -17.52 0.70
C GLU A 283 1.99 -17.82 -0.77
N GLY A 284 2.72 -18.78 -1.35
CA GLY A 284 2.58 -19.11 -2.77
C GLY A 284 2.85 -17.90 -3.66
N GLU A 285 1.83 -17.49 -4.42
CA GLU A 285 1.84 -16.32 -5.32
C GLU A 285 1.30 -15.04 -4.65
N GLU A 286 0.99 -15.09 -3.35
CA GLU A 286 0.34 -14.03 -2.61
C GLU A 286 1.34 -13.28 -1.72
N LEU A 287 1.26 -11.96 -1.74
CA LEU A 287 1.89 -11.09 -0.77
C LEU A 287 0.77 -10.33 -0.05
N SER A 288 0.62 -10.57 1.24
CA SER A 288 -0.37 -9.90 2.08
C SER A 288 0.29 -8.96 3.07
N ILE A 289 -0.43 -7.89 3.42
CA ILE A 289 -0.08 -6.94 4.47
C ILE A 289 -1.27 -6.84 5.39
N ASP A 290 -1.17 -7.42 6.59
CA ASP A 290 -2.16 -7.28 7.65
C ASP A 290 -1.73 -6.16 8.59
N GLY A 291 -2.60 -5.20 8.84
CA GLY A 291 -2.27 -4.07 9.69
C GLY A 291 -3.40 -3.61 10.59
N ILE A 292 -3.01 -2.84 11.58
CA ILE A 292 -3.88 -2.20 12.56
C ILE A 292 -3.47 -0.75 12.74
N LEU A 293 -4.44 0.13 12.66
CA LEU A 293 -4.34 1.56 12.91
C LEU A 293 -5.13 1.86 14.18
N TRP A 294 -4.54 2.57 15.14
CA TRP A 294 -5.22 2.92 16.39
C TRP A 294 -5.16 4.42 16.70
N LEU A 295 -6.16 4.87 17.46
CA LEU A 295 -6.30 6.23 17.94
C LEU A 295 -5.40 6.49 19.15
N LYS A 296 -5.16 7.77 19.45
CA LYS A 296 -4.50 8.21 20.67
C LYS A 296 -5.35 7.84 21.89
N PRO A 297 -4.73 7.51 23.04
CA PRO A 297 -5.47 7.16 24.26
C PRO A 297 -6.44 8.24 24.77
N ASP A 298 -6.20 9.51 24.43
CA ASP A 298 -7.01 10.67 24.80
C ASP A 298 -8.01 11.10 23.72
N SER A 299 -8.12 10.31 22.64
CA SER A 299 -9.02 10.62 21.54
C SER A 299 -10.48 10.63 21.97
N GLN A 300 -11.22 11.64 21.48
CA GLN A 300 -12.67 11.69 21.61
C GLN A 300 -13.40 11.07 20.41
N GLN A 301 -12.64 10.70 19.38
CA GLN A 301 -13.16 10.01 18.21
C GLN A 301 -13.28 8.52 18.52
N THR A 302 -14.37 7.91 18.04
CA THR A 302 -14.58 6.46 18.12
C THR A 302 -15.04 5.93 16.76
N TYR A 303 -14.75 4.66 16.50
CA TYR A 303 -15.26 3.93 15.34
C TYR A 303 -16.57 3.22 15.68
N LEU A 304 -17.45 3.10 14.69
CA LEU A 304 -18.72 2.40 14.83
C LEU A 304 -18.53 0.90 14.60
N LEU A 305 -18.99 0.08 15.54
CA LEU A 305 -18.71 -1.36 15.61
C LEU A 305 -19.54 -2.24 14.63
N ASP A 306 -20.45 -1.68 13.85
CA ASP A 306 -21.37 -2.44 13.00
C ASP A 306 -21.54 -1.77 11.63
N ASN A 307 -20.72 -2.19 10.67
CA ASN A 307 -20.86 -1.77 9.27
C ASN A 307 -20.19 -2.82 8.35
N SER A 308 -20.84 -3.22 7.25
CA SER A 308 -20.26 -4.18 6.31
C SER A 308 -20.71 -3.93 4.87
N ALA A 309 -19.78 -3.92 3.92
CA ALA A 309 -20.05 -3.68 2.50
C ALA A 309 -20.21 -4.99 1.72
N GLU A 310 -21.26 -5.76 2.03
CA GLU A 310 -21.47 -7.09 1.45
C GLU A 310 -22.41 -7.14 0.25
N ARG A 311 -23.25 -6.12 0.04
CA ARG A 311 -24.34 -6.14 -0.95
C ARG A 311 -23.84 -5.75 -2.34
N MET A 312 -23.05 -4.70 -2.46
CA MET A 312 -22.65 -4.12 -3.74
C MET A 312 -21.86 -5.09 -4.63
N PRO A 313 -20.92 -5.92 -4.12
CA PRO A 313 -20.27 -6.94 -4.94
C PRO A 313 -21.22 -8.00 -5.52
N LYS A 314 -22.42 -8.18 -4.95
CA LYS A 314 -23.45 -9.12 -5.44
C LYS A 314 -24.32 -8.49 -6.56
N LEU A 315 -24.31 -7.17 -6.68
CA LEU A 315 -25.04 -6.40 -7.70
C LEU A 315 -24.19 -6.15 -8.95
N LEU A 316 -22.86 -6.18 -8.80
CA LEU A 316 -21.92 -5.95 -9.90
C LEU A 316 -21.69 -7.22 -10.74
N PRO A 317 -21.55 -7.12 -12.08
CA PRO A 317 -21.24 -8.24 -12.95
C PRO A 317 -19.89 -8.89 -12.61
N ILE A 318 -19.74 -10.19 -12.89
CA ILE A 318 -18.48 -10.92 -12.67
C ILE A 318 -17.27 -10.34 -13.44
N GLU A 319 -17.52 -9.66 -14.56
CA GLU A 319 -16.48 -9.04 -15.41
C GLU A 319 -16.03 -7.64 -14.91
N THR A 320 -16.53 -7.20 -13.76
CA THR A 320 -16.09 -5.95 -13.13
C THR A 320 -14.57 -5.97 -12.93
N ARG A 321 -13.91 -4.93 -13.44
CA ARG A 321 -12.44 -4.83 -13.51
C ARG A 321 -11.83 -4.08 -12.33
N LEU A 322 -12.58 -3.11 -11.81
CA LEU A 322 -12.24 -2.34 -10.62
C LEU A 322 -13.51 -2.17 -9.79
N MET A 323 -13.38 -2.26 -8.47
CA MET A 323 -14.43 -1.91 -7.52
C MET A 323 -13.81 -1.17 -6.33
N LEU A 324 -14.44 -0.08 -5.94
CA LEU A 324 -14.38 0.49 -4.59
C LEU A 324 -15.78 0.34 -4.01
N ALA A 325 -15.91 -0.17 -2.79
CA ALA A 325 -17.17 -0.25 -2.07
C ALA A 325 -16.95 0.13 -0.62
N GLY A 326 -17.98 0.70 0.00
CA GLY A 326 -17.99 1.09 1.39
C GLY A 326 -19.38 0.93 1.97
N SER A 327 -19.46 0.71 3.26
CA SER A 327 -20.70 0.39 3.97
C SER A 327 -21.52 1.64 4.34
N ASP A 328 -20.89 2.81 4.37
CA ASP A 328 -21.54 4.11 4.54
C ASP A 328 -20.75 5.17 3.74
N LEU A 329 -21.35 5.70 2.66
CA LEU A 329 -20.69 6.73 1.83
C LEU A 329 -20.46 8.04 2.57
N GLN A 330 -21.37 8.42 3.46
CA GLN A 330 -21.29 9.67 4.19
C GLN A 330 -20.09 9.64 5.16
N GLN A 331 -19.94 8.55 5.91
CA GLN A 331 -18.78 8.34 6.79
C GLN A 331 -17.48 8.21 6.00
N PHE A 332 -17.50 7.45 4.90
CA PHE A 332 -16.35 7.33 4.00
C PHE A 332 -15.89 8.71 3.50
N TRP A 333 -16.81 9.55 3.05
CA TRP A 333 -16.52 10.90 2.58
C TRP A 333 -15.93 11.79 3.69
N GLN A 334 -16.53 11.77 4.88
CA GLN A 334 -16.04 12.56 6.02
C GLN A 334 -14.62 12.16 6.43
N GLY A 335 -14.34 10.85 6.50
CA GLY A 335 -12.99 10.35 6.79
C GLY A 335 -11.97 10.78 5.73
N LEU A 336 -12.34 10.69 4.46
CA LEU A 336 -11.48 11.13 3.35
C LEU A 336 -11.16 12.62 3.43
N VAL A 337 -12.15 13.47 3.72
CA VAL A 337 -11.96 14.92 3.87
C VAL A 337 -11.02 15.22 5.05
N ALA A 338 -11.23 14.59 6.20
CA ALA A 338 -10.39 14.77 7.40
C ALA A 338 -8.92 14.38 7.14
N ASP A 339 -8.69 13.28 6.41
CA ASP A 339 -7.34 12.77 6.16
C ASP A 339 -6.61 13.43 4.98
N SER A 340 -7.36 13.94 3.98
CA SER A 340 -6.81 14.54 2.75
C SER A 340 -5.88 15.73 2.98
N GLN A 341 -6.05 16.44 4.11
CA GLN A 341 -5.21 17.58 4.45
C GLN A 341 -3.81 17.16 4.95
N LEU A 342 -3.70 15.95 5.48
CA LEU A 342 -2.53 15.47 6.22
C LEU A 342 -1.72 14.40 5.47
N LEU A 343 -2.36 13.60 4.61
CA LEU A 343 -1.73 12.47 3.92
C LEU A 343 -1.47 12.79 2.43
N PRO A 344 -0.20 13.02 2.02
CA PRO A 344 0.15 13.28 0.61
C PRO A 344 -0.03 12.05 -0.31
N LEU A 345 -0.49 10.92 0.22
CA LEU A 345 -0.70 9.67 -0.52
C LEU A 345 -2.06 9.60 -1.21
N ILE A 346 -3.04 10.45 -0.84
CA ILE A 346 -4.33 10.51 -1.54
C ILE A 346 -4.10 11.26 -2.87
N PRO A 347 -4.35 10.63 -4.03
CA PRO A 347 -3.95 11.20 -5.32
C PRO A 347 -4.92 12.29 -5.84
N PHE A 348 -5.95 12.63 -5.08
CA PHE A 348 -6.95 13.62 -5.43
C PHE A 348 -7.39 14.44 -4.21
N ASP A 349 -7.95 15.61 -4.47
CA ASP A 349 -8.48 16.51 -3.45
C ASP A 349 -10.01 16.31 -3.36
N PRO A 350 -10.58 15.87 -2.22
CA PRO A 350 -12.03 15.67 -2.11
C PRO A 350 -12.80 16.99 -2.29
N TYR A 351 -12.23 18.14 -1.92
CA TYR A 351 -12.87 19.43 -2.17
C TYR A 351 -12.98 19.74 -3.66
N ALA A 352 -12.02 19.30 -4.48
CA ALA A 352 -12.11 19.48 -5.93
C ALA A 352 -13.26 18.70 -6.57
N ILE A 353 -13.67 17.57 -5.97
CA ILE A 353 -14.86 16.82 -6.41
C ILE A 353 -16.13 17.57 -6.02
N SER A 354 -16.25 18.02 -4.76
CA SER A 354 -17.41 18.82 -4.33
C SER A 354 -17.55 20.10 -5.15
N ASP A 355 -16.45 20.84 -5.36
CA ASP A 355 -16.40 22.04 -6.21
C ASP A 355 -16.78 21.73 -7.66
N PHE A 356 -16.33 20.60 -8.21
CA PHE A 356 -16.68 20.18 -9.56
C PHE A 356 -18.18 19.89 -9.68
N ILE A 357 -18.77 19.16 -8.73
CA ILE A 357 -20.20 18.86 -8.69
C ILE A 357 -21.00 20.16 -8.61
N LYS A 358 -20.61 21.06 -7.71
CA LYS A 358 -21.26 22.37 -7.55
C LYS A 358 -21.14 23.24 -8.79
N ALA A 359 -19.97 23.34 -9.40
CA ALA A 359 -19.77 24.14 -10.61
C ALA A 359 -20.54 23.59 -11.82
N THR A 360 -20.70 22.26 -11.91
CA THR A 360 -21.37 21.63 -13.04
C THR A 360 -22.88 21.55 -12.87
N THR A 361 -23.35 21.21 -11.68
CA THR A 361 -24.77 20.94 -11.43
C THR A 361 -25.50 22.07 -10.71
N ASP A 362 -24.77 23.02 -10.11
CA ASP A 362 -25.32 24.01 -9.17
C ASP A 362 -25.92 23.38 -7.88
N LEU A 363 -25.76 22.06 -7.70
CA LEU A 363 -26.12 21.30 -6.50
C LEU A 363 -24.87 21.09 -5.63
N ASP A 364 -25.06 21.07 -4.32
CA ASP A 364 -24.00 20.88 -3.34
C ASP A 364 -23.85 19.40 -2.96
N TRP A 365 -22.62 18.86 -3.00
CA TRP A 365 -22.39 17.44 -2.72
C TRP A 365 -22.81 17.09 -1.29
N GLU A 366 -22.42 17.91 -0.32
CA GLU A 366 -22.67 17.70 1.09
C GLU A 366 -24.13 17.98 1.48
N GLU A 367 -24.78 18.97 0.87
CA GLU A 367 -26.16 19.35 1.23
C GLU A 367 -27.23 18.59 0.42
N ASP A 368 -27.00 18.32 -0.87
CA ASP A 368 -28.04 17.79 -1.78
C ASP A 368 -27.90 16.29 -2.08
N PHE A 369 -26.72 15.70 -1.93
CA PHE A 369 -26.45 14.28 -2.23
C PHE A 369 -26.20 13.41 -1.00
N LEU A 370 -25.20 13.75 -0.17
CA LEU A 370 -24.82 12.92 0.98
C LEU A 370 -25.97 12.57 1.94
N PRO A 371 -26.95 13.45 2.25
CA PRO A 371 -27.97 13.14 3.26
C PRO A 371 -28.85 11.92 2.98
N TRP A 372 -28.99 11.53 1.70
CA TRP A 372 -29.77 10.34 1.30
C TRP A 372 -28.88 9.17 0.85
N MET A 373 -27.56 9.35 0.86
CA MET A 373 -26.56 8.36 0.44
C MET A 373 -25.79 7.74 1.62
N GLY A 374 -26.26 7.86 2.86
CA GLY A 374 -25.57 7.40 4.08
C GLY A 374 -25.57 5.89 4.32
N GLU A 375 -25.59 5.07 3.26
CA GLU A 375 -25.64 3.61 3.32
C GLU A 375 -24.57 3.02 2.39
N GLU A 376 -24.65 1.72 2.09
CA GLU A 376 -23.67 1.02 1.27
C GLU A 376 -23.57 1.62 -0.14
N PHE A 377 -22.35 1.75 -0.67
CA PHE A 377 -22.10 2.28 -2.01
C PHE A 377 -21.02 1.48 -2.73
N SER A 378 -20.99 1.63 -4.06
CA SER A 378 -19.86 1.18 -4.86
C SER A 378 -19.60 2.03 -6.09
N LEU A 379 -18.32 2.24 -6.37
CA LEU A 379 -17.81 2.76 -7.62
C LEU A 379 -17.05 1.65 -8.34
N ALA A 380 -17.45 1.34 -9.58
CA ALA A 380 -16.91 0.22 -10.33
C ALA A 380 -16.57 0.59 -11.77
N VAL A 381 -15.65 -0.16 -12.39
CA VAL A 381 -15.39 -0.11 -13.83
C VAL A 381 -15.83 -1.41 -14.46
N ILE A 382 -16.81 -1.32 -15.36
CA ILE A 382 -17.44 -2.46 -16.03
C ILE A 382 -17.10 -2.41 -17.51
N PRO A 383 -16.47 -3.46 -18.08
CA PRO A 383 -16.17 -3.49 -19.51
C PRO A 383 -17.43 -3.73 -20.35
N VAL A 384 -17.36 -3.35 -21.62
CA VAL A 384 -18.38 -3.77 -22.59
C VAL A 384 -18.24 -5.26 -22.87
N SER A 385 -19.33 -6.01 -22.81
CA SER A 385 -19.32 -7.43 -23.22
C SER A 385 -18.90 -7.58 -24.68
N ALA A 386 -18.08 -8.60 -24.97
CA ALA A 386 -17.60 -8.92 -26.32
C ALA A 386 -18.73 -9.21 -27.34
N ASN A 387 -19.95 -9.46 -26.86
CA ASN A 387 -21.14 -9.74 -27.69
C ASN A 387 -21.88 -8.47 -28.13
N GLN A 388 -21.54 -7.29 -27.62
CA GLN A 388 -22.11 -6.03 -28.11
C GLN A 388 -21.28 -5.54 -29.32
N PRO A 389 -21.91 -5.18 -30.45
CA PRO A 389 -21.19 -4.70 -31.62
C PRO A 389 -20.37 -3.47 -31.23
N SER A 390 -19.05 -3.55 -31.45
CA SER A 390 -18.12 -2.46 -31.19
C SER A 390 -18.51 -1.26 -32.07
N GLN A 391 -19.31 -0.36 -31.53
CA GLN A 391 -19.46 0.95 -32.16
C GLN A 391 -18.15 1.67 -31.91
N GLN A 392 -17.29 1.70 -32.94
CA GLN A 392 -16.08 2.52 -32.96
C GLN A 392 -16.49 3.98 -32.71
N HIS A 393 -16.41 4.43 -31.47
CA HIS A 393 -16.60 5.83 -31.13
C HIS A 393 -15.22 6.48 -31.14
N SER A 394 -15.03 7.37 -32.10
CA SER A 394 -13.83 8.20 -32.24
C SER A 394 -13.60 9.06 -30.98
N GLY A 395 -12.42 8.92 -30.38
CA GLY A 395 -11.78 9.95 -29.54
C GLY A 395 -11.48 9.56 -28.09
N TYR A 396 -12.41 8.88 -27.40
CA TYR A 396 -12.34 8.63 -25.95
C TYR A 396 -13.06 7.34 -25.52
N ASP A 397 -12.85 6.24 -26.25
CA ASP A 397 -13.44 4.95 -25.88
C ASP A 397 -12.78 4.41 -24.59
N LEU A 398 -13.54 4.38 -23.49
CA LEU A 398 -13.11 3.82 -22.21
C LEU A 398 -13.08 2.28 -22.23
N GLY A 399 -13.49 1.63 -23.32
CA GLY A 399 -13.61 0.17 -23.39
C GLY A 399 -14.64 -0.41 -22.41
N GLY A 400 -15.49 0.45 -21.83
CA GLY A 400 -16.35 0.15 -20.69
C GLY A 400 -17.10 1.39 -20.19
N ALA A 401 -17.62 1.29 -18.97
CA ALA A 401 -18.26 2.38 -18.25
C ALA A 401 -17.84 2.41 -16.78
N ILE A 402 -17.89 3.60 -16.20
CA ILE A 402 -17.85 3.78 -14.75
C ILE A 402 -19.28 3.62 -14.24
N ALA A 403 -19.49 2.79 -13.23
CA ALA A 403 -20.77 2.56 -12.58
C ALA A 403 -20.69 3.01 -11.12
N PHE A 404 -21.61 3.87 -10.70
CA PHE A 404 -21.82 4.25 -9.31
C PHE A 404 -23.14 3.66 -8.83
N LEU A 405 -23.09 2.88 -7.76
CA LEU A 405 -24.23 2.27 -7.09
C LEU A 405 -24.27 2.84 -5.67
N VAL A 406 -25.47 3.15 -5.17
CA VAL A 406 -25.65 3.63 -3.80
C VAL A 406 -26.99 3.17 -3.26
N GLU A 407 -26.97 2.63 -2.05
CA GLU A 407 -28.15 2.36 -1.25
C GLU A 407 -28.67 3.67 -0.64
N VAL A 408 -29.98 3.84 -0.67
CA VAL A 408 -30.62 5.13 -0.44
C VAL A 408 -31.48 5.06 0.82
N SER A 409 -31.20 5.94 1.78
CA SER A 409 -31.95 6.04 3.04
C SER A 409 -33.28 6.80 2.90
N ASP A 410 -33.37 7.77 1.98
CA ASP A 410 -34.60 8.49 1.63
C ASP A 410 -34.83 8.54 0.11
N ARG A 411 -35.64 7.60 -0.37
CA ARG A 411 -36.00 7.47 -1.78
C ARG A 411 -36.73 8.71 -2.34
N SER A 412 -37.60 9.35 -1.57
CA SER A 412 -38.36 10.52 -2.05
C SER A 412 -37.43 11.70 -2.30
N THR A 413 -36.47 11.91 -1.40
CA THR A 413 -35.45 12.95 -1.57
C THR A 413 -34.53 12.62 -2.74
N ALA A 414 -34.04 11.38 -2.84
CA ALA A 414 -33.24 10.95 -3.98
C ALA A 414 -33.95 11.13 -5.33
N GLU A 415 -35.23 10.77 -5.44
CA GLU A 415 -36.01 10.95 -6.68
C GLU A 415 -36.13 12.44 -7.07
N LYS A 416 -36.27 13.35 -6.10
CA LYS A 416 -36.28 14.80 -6.36
C LYS A 416 -34.92 15.29 -6.84
N THR A 417 -33.83 14.93 -6.16
CA THR A 417 -32.47 15.31 -6.54
C THR A 417 -32.11 14.79 -7.93
N LEU A 418 -32.44 13.52 -8.22
CA LEU A 418 -32.21 12.92 -9.54
C LEU A 418 -33.07 13.54 -10.65
N ALA A 419 -34.29 14.02 -10.33
CA ALA A 419 -35.13 14.73 -11.29
C ALA A 419 -34.61 16.14 -11.58
N GLU A 420 -34.04 16.81 -10.56
CA GLU A 420 -33.38 18.09 -10.76
C GLU A 420 -32.12 17.93 -11.61
N LEU A 421 -31.32 16.90 -11.34
CA LEU A 421 -30.15 16.58 -12.15
C LEU A 421 -30.50 16.33 -13.63
N ASP A 422 -31.60 15.62 -13.92
CA ASP A 422 -32.11 15.47 -15.29
C ASP A 422 -32.42 16.81 -15.95
N ARG A 423 -33.05 17.75 -15.22
CA ARG A 423 -33.38 19.08 -15.75
C ARG A 423 -32.12 19.88 -16.02
N ILE A 424 -31.14 19.84 -15.13
CA ILE A 424 -29.86 20.53 -15.30
C ILE A 424 -29.13 19.99 -16.53
N VAL A 425 -29.02 18.67 -16.65
CA VAL A 425 -28.38 18.00 -17.80
C VAL A 425 -29.08 18.34 -19.12
N ALA A 426 -30.42 18.34 -19.14
CA ALA A 426 -31.19 18.73 -20.32
C ALA A 426 -31.06 20.23 -20.65
N SER A 427 -31.11 21.11 -19.66
CA SER A 427 -31.23 22.56 -19.87
C SER A 427 -29.89 23.26 -20.03
N LYS A 428 -28.91 22.95 -19.17
CA LYS A 428 -27.56 23.56 -19.15
C LYS A 428 -26.68 22.96 -20.24
N TYR A 429 -26.70 21.64 -20.40
CA TYR A 429 -25.81 20.91 -21.31
C TYR A 429 -26.46 20.44 -22.61
N LYS A 430 -27.79 20.59 -22.75
CA LYS A 430 -28.55 20.21 -23.96
C LYS A 430 -28.49 18.71 -24.27
N PHE A 431 -28.27 17.87 -23.27
CA PHE A 431 -28.32 16.42 -23.43
C PHE A 431 -29.76 15.96 -23.71
N GLY A 432 -29.90 14.95 -24.55
CA GLY A 432 -31.16 14.25 -24.72
C GLY A 432 -31.44 13.39 -23.48
N VAL A 433 -32.51 13.72 -22.75
CA VAL A 433 -32.96 12.94 -21.58
C VAL A 433 -34.17 12.12 -21.98
N LYS A 434 -34.04 10.79 -21.99
CA LYS A 434 -35.11 9.87 -22.42
C LYS A 434 -35.30 8.73 -21.43
N SER A 435 -36.55 8.53 -21.00
CA SER A 435 -36.92 7.35 -20.23
C SER A 435 -37.12 6.16 -21.17
N THR A 436 -36.48 5.03 -20.86
CA THR A 436 -36.64 3.75 -21.57
C THR A 436 -36.78 2.62 -20.57
N LYS A 437 -36.83 1.37 -21.05
CA LYS A 437 -36.83 0.18 -20.19
C LYS A 437 -35.66 -0.72 -20.56
N ILE A 438 -34.95 -1.22 -19.56
CA ILE A 438 -33.90 -2.24 -19.67
C ILE A 438 -34.24 -3.35 -18.68
N GLY A 439 -34.27 -4.62 -19.14
CA GLY A 439 -34.67 -5.74 -18.29
C GLY A 439 -36.07 -5.59 -17.66
N GLY A 440 -36.97 -4.84 -18.33
CA GLY A 440 -38.30 -4.51 -17.81
C GLY A 440 -38.35 -3.38 -16.77
N LYS A 441 -37.20 -2.86 -16.32
CA LYS A 441 -37.09 -1.77 -15.34
C LYS A 441 -36.94 -0.41 -16.03
N PRO A 442 -37.58 0.65 -15.52
CA PRO A 442 -37.44 1.99 -16.07
C PRO A 442 -36.03 2.53 -15.82
N VAL A 443 -35.45 3.11 -16.87
CA VAL A 443 -34.16 3.81 -16.81
C VAL A 443 -34.27 5.17 -17.49
N VAL A 444 -33.37 6.08 -17.16
CA VAL A 444 -33.23 7.39 -17.82
C VAL A 444 -31.87 7.43 -18.49
N ASN A 445 -31.85 7.66 -19.81
CA ASN A 445 -30.63 7.82 -20.58
C ASN A 445 -30.37 9.30 -20.86
N TRP A 446 -29.12 9.71 -20.66
CA TRP A 446 -28.60 11.00 -21.05
C TRP A 446 -27.66 10.81 -22.25
N THR A 447 -28.02 11.41 -23.37
CA THR A 447 -27.25 11.34 -24.61
C THR A 447 -26.69 12.72 -24.92
N SER A 448 -25.36 12.86 -24.94
CA SER A 448 -24.72 14.12 -25.29
C SER A 448 -25.03 14.53 -26.74
N PRO A 449 -25.26 15.82 -27.03
CA PRO A 449 -25.37 16.32 -28.40
C PRO A 449 -24.03 16.27 -29.16
N LEU A 450 -22.93 16.23 -28.43
CA LEU A 450 -21.58 15.99 -28.95
C LEU A 450 -21.29 14.49 -28.82
N GLU A 451 -20.83 13.83 -29.88
CA GLU A 451 -20.49 12.40 -29.82
C GLU A 451 -19.50 12.13 -28.66
N GLY A 452 -19.75 11.07 -27.87
CA GLY A 452 -18.73 10.49 -26.98
C GLY A 452 -19.08 10.31 -25.50
N ILE A 453 -20.11 10.98 -24.94
CA ILE A 453 -20.51 10.80 -23.53
C ILE A 453 -21.99 10.43 -23.44
N ASN A 454 -22.24 9.21 -22.96
CA ASN A 454 -23.58 8.74 -22.59
C ASN A 454 -23.60 8.38 -21.11
N ALA A 455 -24.75 8.58 -20.48
CA ALA A 455 -24.99 8.10 -19.13
C ALA A 455 -26.37 7.45 -19.03
N THR A 456 -26.49 6.50 -18.12
CA THR A 456 -27.76 5.82 -17.82
C THR A 456 -27.92 5.76 -16.31
N ARG A 457 -29.09 6.17 -15.81
CA ARG A 457 -29.43 6.03 -14.40
C ARG A 457 -30.74 5.29 -14.21
N GLY A 458 -30.90 4.66 -13.05
CA GLY A 458 -32.13 3.97 -12.70
C GLY A 458 -32.05 3.32 -11.33
N TRP A 459 -32.96 2.37 -11.10
CA TRP A 459 -33.06 1.64 -9.84
C TRP A 459 -32.78 0.16 -10.08
N LEU A 460 -31.80 -0.38 -9.35
CA LEU A 460 -31.51 -1.81 -9.32
C LEU A 460 -32.52 -2.56 -8.46
N GLU A 461 -32.83 -2.03 -7.29
CA GLU A 461 -33.80 -2.59 -6.34
C GLU A 461 -34.77 -1.50 -5.86
N SER A 462 -35.45 -1.68 -4.72
CA SER A 462 -36.34 -0.64 -4.17
C SER A 462 -35.61 0.57 -3.61
N ASP A 463 -34.32 0.42 -3.35
CA ASP A 463 -33.49 1.26 -2.50
C ASP A 463 -32.09 1.48 -3.09
N VAL A 464 -31.69 0.78 -4.16
CA VAL A 464 -30.39 0.97 -4.80
C VAL A 464 -30.54 1.75 -6.10
N VAL A 465 -29.94 2.95 -6.14
CA VAL A 465 -29.76 3.75 -7.35
C VAL A 465 -28.47 3.33 -8.05
N PHE A 466 -28.49 3.36 -9.38
CA PHE A 466 -27.26 3.30 -10.17
C PHE A 466 -27.16 4.47 -11.15
N LEU A 467 -25.93 4.87 -11.45
CA LEU A 467 -25.55 5.78 -12.54
C LEU A 467 -24.34 5.19 -13.26
N THR A 468 -24.45 4.99 -14.57
CA THR A 468 -23.31 4.62 -15.43
C THR A 468 -22.94 5.76 -16.35
N ILE A 469 -21.65 5.97 -16.56
CA ILE A 469 -21.10 6.95 -17.51
C ILE A 469 -20.12 6.23 -18.44
N GLY A 470 -20.30 6.37 -19.75
CA GLY A 470 -19.48 5.74 -20.77
C GLY A 470 -20.29 4.83 -21.70
N ALA A 471 -19.77 3.62 -21.95
CA ALA A 471 -20.44 2.65 -22.80
C ALA A 471 -21.78 2.17 -22.20
N PRO A 472 -22.74 1.71 -23.02
CA PRO A 472 -24.07 1.29 -22.56
C PRO A 472 -24.03 -0.08 -21.87
N VAL A 473 -23.54 -0.12 -20.63
CA VAL A 473 -23.36 -1.35 -19.83
C VAL A 473 -24.53 -1.64 -18.88
N ALA A 474 -25.60 -0.84 -18.90
CA ALA A 474 -26.74 -1.03 -17.99
C ALA A 474 -27.40 -2.42 -18.13
N GLU A 475 -27.32 -3.04 -19.32
CA GLU A 475 -27.80 -4.41 -19.57
C GLU A 475 -26.98 -5.48 -18.85
N GLU A 476 -25.75 -5.17 -18.40
CA GLU A 476 -24.86 -6.13 -17.72
C GLU A 476 -25.31 -6.42 -16.29
N PHE A 477 -26.06 -5.51 -15.67
CA PHE A 477 -26.56 -5.68 -14.30
C PHE A 477 -28.07 -5.40 -14.14
N LEU A 478 -28.79 -5.16 -15.26
CA LEU A 478 -30.26 -5.14 -15.32
C LEU A 478 -30.82 -6.18 -16.31
N PRO A 479 -31.46 -7.27 -15.83
CA PRO A 479 -31.68 -7.64 -14.42
C PRO A 479 -30.37 -8.05 -13.72
N GLN A 480 -30.43 -8.25 -12.40
CA GLN A 480 -29.27 -8.61 -11.58
C GLN A 480 -28.47 -9.76 -12.22
N PRO A 481 -27.13 -9.66 -12.27
CA PRO A 481 -26.32 -10.62 -13.01
C PRO A 481 -26.34 -11.99 -12.32
N LYS A 482 -26.49 -13.06 -13.10
CA LYS A 482 -26.46 -14.45 -12.59
C LYS A 482 -25.08 -14.81 -12.03
N ALA A 483 -24.03 -14.28 -12.63
CA ALA A 483 -22.64 -14.37 -12.16
C ALA A 483 -22.19 -12.97 -11.73
N ASN A 484 -21.89 -12.81 -10.44
CA ASN A 484 -21.56 -11.52 -9.85
C ASN A 484 -20.09 -11.45 -9.42
N LEU A 485 -19.63 -10.26 -9.08
CA LEU A 485 -18.24 -10.02 -8.68
C LEU A 485 -17.84 -10.84 -7.44
N ARG A 486 -18.73 -11.04 -6.47
CA ARG A 486 -18.44 -11.89 -5.30
C ARG A 486 -18.12 -13.35 -5.67
N SER A 487 -18.59 -13.81 -6.83
CA SER A 487 -18.28 -15.15 -7.36
C SER A 487 -16.98 -15.22 -8.17
N ASN A 488 -16.34 -14.08 -8.49
CA ASN A 488 -15.08 -14.00 -9.22
C ASN A 488 -13.92 -14.57 -8.39
N GLU A 489 -13.12 -15.46 -8.98
CA GLU A 489 -12.02 -16.14 -8.28
C GLU A 489 -10.87 -15.21 -7.87
N LEU A 490 -10.57 -14.17 -8.67
CA LEU A 490 -9.58 -13.17 -8.28
C LEU A 490 -10.10 -12.32 -7.12
N PHE A 491 -11.38 -11.94 -7.15
CA PHE A 491 -12.01 -11.18 -6.07
C PHE A 491 -11.98 -11.94 -4.74
N LYS A 492 -12.39 -13.22 -4.75
CA LYS A 492 -12.36 -14.06 -3.54
C LYS A 492 -10.98 -14.12 -2.90
N LYS A 493 -9.93 -14.23 -3.72
CA LYS A 493 -8.55 -14.37 -3.26
C LYS A 493 -7.93 -13.13 -2.64
N VAL A 494 -8.44 -11.93 -2.95
CA VAL A 494 -7.82 -10.69 -2.47
C VAL A 494 -8.74 -9.79 -1.65
N VAL A 495 -10.04 -10.07 -1.63
CA VAL A 495 -11.03 -9.30 -0.86
C VAL A 495 -11.74 -10.15 0.18
N LEU A 496 -11.99 -11.44 -0.10
CA LEU A 496 -12.66 -12.35 0.85
C LEU A 496 -11.65 -13.18 1.64
N THR A 497 -10.48 -12.59 1.90
CA THR A 497 -9.43 -13.10 2.76
C THR A 497 -9.77 -12.77 4.22
N GLY A 498 -9.52 -13.70 5.14
CA GLY A 498 -9.75 -13.45 6.57
C GLY A 498 -11.23 -13.22 6.96
N ASN A 499 -11.49 -12.11 7.67
CA ASN A 499 -12.80 -11.79 8.24
C ASN A 499 -13.71 -11.08 7.23
N ASN A 500 -14.86 -11.68 6.90
CA ASN A 500 -15.77 -11.21 5.86
C ASN A 500 -16.56 -9.92 6.20
N ASN A 501 -16.34 -9.32 7.37
CA ASN A 501 -17.04 -8.11 7.81
C ASN A 501 -16.27 -6.83 7.42
N SER A 502 -15.82 -6.73 6.17
CA SER A 502 -15.12 -5.54 5.70
C SER A 502 -16.09 -4.38 5.46
N GLU A 503 -15.80 -3.23 6.06
CA GLU A 503 -16.52 -1.97 5.88
C GLU A 503 -16.21 -1.33 4.54
N ASN A 504 -14.94 -1.33 4.15
CA ASN A 504 -14.50 -0.83 2.87
C ASN A 504 -13.76 -1.93 2.12
N GLN A 505 -13.98 -2.00 0.81
CA GLN A 505 -13.39 -2.99 -0.08
C GLN A 505 -12.90 -2.31 -1.34
N PHE A 506 -11.70 -2.66 -1.76
CA PHE A 506 -11.15 -2.29 -3.05
C PHE A 506 -10.66 -3.54 -3.78
N PHE A 507 -10.97 -3.61 -5.07
CA PHE A 507 -10.57 -4.67 -5.97
C PHE A 507 -10.08 -4.07 -7.29
N LEU A 508 -8.97 -4.60 -7.81
CA LEU A 508 -8.46 -4.25 -9.12
C LEU A 508 -7.84 -5.46 -9.81
N ASP A 509 -8.45 -5.89 -10.92
CA ASP A 509 -7.84 -6.82 -11.87
C ASP A 509 -6.79 -6.06 -12.71
N VAL A 510 -5.57 -5.96 -12.17
CA VAL A 510 -4.47 -5.22 -12.79
C VAL A 510 -4.18 -5.75 -14.20
N GLU A 511 -4.23 -7.07 -14.39
CA GLU A 511 -3.88 -7.71 -15.65
C GLU A 511 -4.83 -7.30 -16.78
N ARG A 512 -6.14 -7.42 -16.56
CA ARG A 512 -7.14 -7.09 -17.60
C ARG A 512 -7.37 -5.59 -17.76
N THR A 513 -6.99 -4.81 -16.75
CA THR A 513 -7.27 -3.38 -16.67
C THR A 513 -6.10 -2.53 -17.14
N ILE A 514 -4.96 -2.63 -16.45
CA ILE A 514 -3.78 -1.82 -16.69
C ILE A 514 -2.89 -2.50 -17.74
N ASN A 515 -2.50 -3.75 -17.51
CA ASN A 515 -1.54 -4.44 -18.37
C ASN A 515 -2.15 -4.83 -19.73
N GLY A 516 -3.46 -5.03 -19.78
CA GLY A 516 -4.22 -5.27 -21.01
C GLY A 516 -4.38 -4.05 -21.91
N GLY A 517 -3.96 -2.85 -21.48
CA GLY A 517 -4.06 -1.62 -22.27
C GLY A 517 -5.50 -1.12 -22.53
N ASN A 518 -6.47 -1.66 -21.79
CA ASN A 518 -7.90 -1.47 -22.08
C ASN A 518 -8.51 -0.22 -21.42
N LEU A 519 -7.79 0.46 -20.52
CA LEU A 519 -8.19 1.75 -19.95
C LEU A 519 -7.12 2.81 -20.23
N GLY A 520 -7.30 3.62 -21.28
CA GLY A 520 -6.37 4.69 -21.67
C GLY A 520 -6.22 5.85 -20.67
N ILE A 521 -6.88 5.76 -19.51
CA ILE A 521 -6.99 6.81 -18.48
C ILE A 521 -5.77 6.82 -17.55
N LEU A 522 -5.03 5.71 -17.45
CA LEU A 522 -3.92 5.54 -16.50
C LEU A 522 -2.61 5.29 -17.25
N GLN A 523 -2.06 6.32 -17.90
CA GLN A 523 -0.69 6.25 -18.43
C GLN A 523 0.32 6.44 -17.29
N LEU A 524 0.90 5.33 -16.84
CA LEU A 524 1.89 5.35 -15.76
C LEU A 524 3.32 5.48 -16.30
N PRO A 525 4.24 6.12 -15.56
CA PRO A 525 5.66 6.09 -15.87
C PRO A 525 6.20 4.66 -16.01
N ALA A 526 7.15 4.43 -16.94
CA ALA A 526 7.65 3.09 -17.29
C ALA A 526 8.14 2.23 -16.09
N HIS A 527 8.70 2.86 -15.05
CA HIS A 527 9.11 2.13 -13.84
C HIS A 527 7.92 1.57 -13.04
N GLN A 528 6.81 2.31 -12.98
CA GLN A 528 5.59 1.84 -12.30
C GLN A 528 4.90 0.75 -13.13
N GLN A 529 4.94 0.89 -14.46
CA GLN A 529 4.43 -0.14 -15.36
C GLN A 529 5.14 -1.48 -15.11
N MET A 530 6.47 -1.49 -15.01
CA MET A 530 7.24 -2.72 -14.73
C MET A 530 6.78 -3.43 -13.44
N LEU A 531 6.44 -2.69 -12.38
CA LEU A 531 5.98 -3.28 -11.12
C LEU A 531 4.54 -3.82 -11.26
N LEU A 532 3.66 -3.10 -11.94
CA LEU A 532 2.29 -3.53 -12.20
C LEU A 532 2.22 -4.72 -13.14
N ASP A 533 3.17 -4.85 -14.08
CA ASP A 533 3.29 -6.02 -14.96
C ASP A 533 3.51 -7.32 -14.17
N ALA A 534 4.03 -7.24 -12.94
CA ALA A 534 4.23 -8.37 -12.04
C ALA A 534 3.02 -8.71 -11.15
N ILE A 535 2.01 -7.85 -11.13
CA ILE A 535 0.81 -8.01 -10.30
C ILE A 535 -0.35 -8.46 -11.19
N ARG A 536 -1.05 -9.52 -10.77
CA ARG A 536 -2.29 -9.99 -11.42
C ARG A 536 -3.50 -9.21 -10.92
N THR A 537 -3.65 -9.13 -9.61
CA THR A 537 -4.78 -8.48 -8.96
C THR A 537 -4.37 -7.89 -7.61
N ILE A 538 -5.09 -6.84 -7.20
CA ILE A 538 -4.92 -6.15 -5.92
C ILE A 538 -6.26 -6.17 -5.20
N GLY A 539 -6.22 -6.45 -3.90
CA GLY A 539 -7.33 -6.26 -2.99
C GLY A 539 -6.91 -5.44 -1.78
N PHE A 540 -7.86 -4.69 -1.23
CA PHE A 540 -7.71 -3.98 0.02
C PHE A 540 -9.02 -3.99 0.79
N THR A 541 -8.96 -4.29 2.07
CA THR A 541 -10.13 -4.29 2.96
C THR A 541 -9.82 -3.51 4.22
N THR A 542 -10.85 -2.89 4.80
CA THR A 542 -10.78 -2.33 6.16
C THR A 542 -11.97 -2.78 6.97
N ALA A 543 -11.81 -2.90 8.28
CA ALA A 543 -12.89 -3.15 9.21
C ALA A 543 -12.59 -2.48 10.56
N THR A 544 -13.60 -1.93 11.22
CA THR A 544 -13.48 -1.57 12.63
C THR A 544 -13.16 -2.82 13.43
N ASN A 545 -12.12 -2.72 14.26
CA ASN A 545 -11.71 -3.80 15.13
C ASN A 545 -12.24 -3.59 16.56
N ASP A 546 -12.16 -2.35 17.05
CA ASP A 546 -12.80 -1.88 18.28
C ASP A 546 -13.09 -0.37 18.16
N GLU A 547 -13.66 0.25 19.20
CA GLU A 547 -14.00 1.67 19.19
C GLU A 547 -12.80 2.61 18.95
N THR A 548 -11.58 2.12 19.09
CA THR A 548 -10.33 2.88 19.00
C THR A 548 -9.38 2.40 17.91
N SER A 549 -9.70 1.32 17.20
CA SER A 549 -8.82 0.76 16.18
C SER A 549 -9.55 0.22 14.95
N THR A 550 -8.87 0.33 13.81
CA THR A 550 -9.30 -0.19 12.52
C THR A 550 -8.24 -1.16 12.01
N ARG A 551 -8.67 -2.33 11.53
CA ARG A 551 -7.79 -3.26 10.81
C ARG A 551 -7.90 -3.06 9.32
N PHE A 552 -6.79 -3.30 8.64
CA PHE A 552 -6.76 -3.32 7.19
C PHE A 552 -5.94 -4.50 6.69
N GLU A 553 -6.29 -4.96 5.50
CA GLU A 553 -5.55 -5.99 4.78
C GLU A 553 -5.30 -5.49 3.36
N ILE A 554 -4.06 -5.63 2.87
CA ILE A 554 -3.72 -5.42 1.46
C ILE A 554 -3.21 -6.75 0.91
N VAL A 555 -3.86 -7.27 -0.12
CA VAL A 555 -3.47 -8.53 -0.75
C VAL A 555 -3.07 -8.29 -2.20
N LEU A 556 -1.85 -8.70 -2.55
CA LEU A 556 -1.32 -8.66 -3.91
C LEU A 556 -1.18 -10.09 -4.43
N GLN A 557 -1.89 -10.41 -5.50
CA GLN A 557 -1.63 -11.64 -6.24
C GLN A 557 -0.54 -11.36 -7.28
N LEU A 558 0.66 -11.89 -7.06
CA LEU A 558 1.79 -11.75 -7.96
C LEU A 558 1.79 -12.82 -9.05
N LYS A 559 2.45 -12.54 -10.17
CA LYS A 559 2.74 -13.57 -11.16
C LYS A 559 3.82 -14.50 -10.63
N ASN A 560 3.78 -15.77 -11.00
CA ASN A 560 4.89 -16.69 -10.85
C ASN A 560 5.10 -17.39 -12.19
N LEU A 561 6.28 -17.20 -12.76
CA LEU A 561 6.69 -17.82 -14.02
C LEU A 561 7.68 -18.95 -13.72
N ALA A 562 7.30 -19.86 -12.83
CA ALA A 562 7.90 -21.18 -12.78
C ALA A 562 7.47 -21.95 -14.04
N ILE A 563 8.23 -21.78 -15.12
CA ILE A 563 8.26 -22.62 -16.33
C ILE A 563 6.85 -22.92 -16.89
N ALA A 564 6.40 -22.10 -17.85
CA ALA A 564 5.42 -22.62 -18.80
C ALA A 564 5.97 -23.94 -19.36
N PRO A 565 5.19 -25.05 -19.38
CA PRO A 565 5.59 -26.21 -20.17
C PRO A 565 5.77 -25.66 -21.58
N GLN A 566 6.97 -25.78 -22.13
CA GLN A 566 7.14 -25.62 -23.56
C GLN A 566 6.22 -26.66 -24.18
N SER A 567 5.05 -26.21 -24.64
CA SER A 567 4.23 -26.97 -25.56
C SER A 567 5.14 -27.36 -26.71
N ASP A 568 5.28 -28.67 -26.91
CA ASP A 568 6.00 -29.28 -28.02
C ASP A 568 5.70 -28.53 -29.31
N LEU A 569 6.61 -27.62 -29.71
CA LEU A 569 6.65 -27.13 -31.07
C LEU A 569 7.30 -28.23 -31.90
N GLU A 570 6.41 -29.13 -32.30
CA GLU A 570 6.45 -30.01 -33.44
C GLU A 570 7.46 -29.53 -34.51
N ILE A 571 8.59 -30.24 -34.59
CA ILE A 571 9.52 -30.13 -35.71
C ILE A 571 8.90 -30.89 -36.88
N GLN A 572 8.28 -30.16 -37.80
CA GLN A 572 7.95 -30.56 -39.18
C GLN A 572 8.19 -29.31 -40.03
N GLN A 573 9.03 -29.22 -41.07
CA GLN A 573 9.47 -30.17 -42.09
C GLN A 573 10.71 -29.57 -42.85
N PRO A 574 11.38 -30.34 -43.74
CA PRO A 574 12.71 -30.02 -44.29
C PRO A 574 12.70 -29.05 -45.48
N LEU A 575 13.84 -28.36 -45.65
CA LEU A 575 14.17 -27.51 -46.81
C LEU A 575 14.01 -28.26 -48.15
N PRO A 576 13.48 -27.61 -49.21
CA PRO A 576 13.54 -28.15 -50.55
C PRO A 576 14.95 -28.09 -51.12
N LYS A 577 15.35 -29.17 -51.79
CA LYS A 577 16.52 -29.24 -52.67
C LYS A 577 16.19 -28.63 -54.04
N GLY A 578 17.18 -27.95 -54.64
CA GLY A 578 17.29 -27.63 -56.07
C GLY A 578 16.62 -26.29 -56.45
N ASP A 579 17.25 -25.38 -57.20
CA ASP A 579 18.38 -25.46 -58.13
C ASP A 579 19.33 -24.25 -58.02
#